data_AF-A0A9N9IQ36-F1
#
_entry.id   AF-A0A9N9IQ36-F1
#
_cell.length_a   1.000
_cell.length_b   1.000
_cell.length_c   1.000
_cell.angle_alpha   90.00
_cell.angle_beta   90.00
_cell.angle_gamma   90.00
#
_symmetry.space_group_name_H-M   'P 1'
#
loop_
_entity.id
_entity.type
_entity.pdbx_description
1 polymer ?
#
loop_
_entity_poly.entity_id
_entity_poly.type
_entity_poly.pdbx_seq_one_letter_code
_entity_poly.pdbx_strand_id
1 'polypeptide(L)'
;KYFTMNSYKDYMDPGFQPQIITIARLREILDAHNIHYTGREKKAGLIRIFNTQIRPLIPLREKETGLTLTSEIKPDSYSVRSSPRRWSITFRYGVVFVMLTILIGFLMNYDLGASFCDDADFSNVSVNYDGVPKATCIPCPSHVHCSKDNAISCDKGFILVSSSIQWLKPFTSRCILDLSLARKVKMYTELLKSIVAEETGKFECENGLRENLLFQNLLVPLRNKKLVIMDTDQDFEMFTRLALEYLKSDDDVEVTYEKE
;
A
#
# COMPACT_ATOMS: atom_id res chain seq x y z
N LYS A 1 -21.39 26.94 -7.08
CA LYS A 1 -20.59 25.72 -7.31
C LYS A 1 -19.55 25.64 -6.19
N TYR A 2 -19.96 25.13 -5.02
CA TYR A 2 -19.10 25.04 -3.84
C TYR A 2 -18.80 23.56 -3.60
N PHE A 3 -17.53 23.20 -3.79
CA PHE A 3 -17.02 21.88 -3.50
C PHE A 3 -16.65 21.86 -2.01
N THR A 4 -17.53 21.33 -1.16
CA THR A 4 -17.22 21.07 0.25
C THR A 4 -16.35 19.81 0.31
N MET A 5 -15.06 19.98 0.03
CA MET A 5 -14.04 18.96 0.31
C MET A 5 -13.65 19.06 1.78
N ASN A 6 -13.52 17.92 2.44
CA ASN A 6 -13.10 17.76 3.84
C ASN A 6 -12.04 18.81 4.27
N SER A 7 -12.50 19.80 5.04
CA SER A 7 -11.81 21.07 5.33
C SER A 7 -10.57 20.96 6.23
N TYR A 8 -10.05 19.77 6.53
CA TYR A 8 -8.95 19.63 7.50
C TYR A 8 -7.65 19.01 6.93
N LYS A 9 -7.65 18.44 5.72
CA LYS A 9 -6.45 17.81 5.11
C LYS A 9 -6.27 18.09 3.62
N ASP A 10 -6.91 19.14 3.12
CA ASP A 10 -6.80 19.62 1.73
C ASP A 10 -5.35 20.00 1.34
N TYR A 11 -4.55 20.45 2.31
CA TYR A 11 -3.13 20.76 2.11
C TYR A 11 -2.23 19.55 1.84
N MET A 12 -2.72 18.33 2.01
CA MET A 12 -2.00 17.08 1.72
C MET A 12 -2.12 16.64 0.25
N ASP A 13 -2.91 17.34 -0.57
CA ASP A 13 -3.00 17.06 -2.01
C ASP A 13 -1.70 17.51 -2.71
N PRO A 14 -1.06 16.67 -3.57
CA PRO A 14 0.12 17.06 -4.34
C PRO A 14 -0.10 18.30 -5.24
N GLY A 15 -1.35 18.63 -5.60
CA GLY A 15 -1.72 19.83 -6.33
C GLY A 15 -1.88 21.09 -5.46
N PHE A 16 -1.68 21.02 -4.14
CA PHE A 16 -1.92 22.13 -3.23
C PHE A 16 -0.94 23.29 -3.42
N GLN A 17 -1.49 24.49 -3.66
CA GLN A 17 -0.72 25.71 -3.89
C GLN A 17 -0.86 26.66 -2.67
N PRO A 18 0.18 26.81 -1.82
CA PRO A 18 0.14 27.67 -0.63
C PRO A 18 0.08 29.17 -0.99
N GLN A 19 0.31 29.51 -2.26
CA GLN A 19 0.25 30.87 -2.80
C GLN A 19 -1.20 31.39 -2.88
N ILE A 20 -2.16 30.49 -3.13
CA ILE A 20 -3.56 30.84 -3.43
C ILE A 20 -4.39 30.94 -2.14
N ILE A 21 -4.00 30.27 -1.07
CA ILE A 21 -4.73 30.26 0.19
C ILE A 21 -4.56 31.55 1.00
N THR A 22 -5.46 31.77 1.97
CA THR A 22 -5.42 32.92 2.88
C THR A 22 -4.33 32.76 3.95
N ILE A 23 -3.90 33.89 4.53
CA ILE A 23 -2.93 33.89 5.64
C ILE A 23 -3.48 33.14 6.86
N ALA A 24 -4.78 33.30 7.16
CA ALA A 24 -5.44 32.61 8.25
C ALA A 24 -5.39 31.09 8.07
N ARG A 25 -5.69 30.60 6.87
CA ARG A 25 -5.61 29.18 6.55
C ARG A 25 -4.18 28.63 6.67
N LEU A 26 -3.19 29.41 6.24
CA LEU A 26 -1.80 29.00 6.32
C LEU A 26 -1.31 28.87 7.78
N ARG A 27 -1.78 29.75 8.67
CA ARG A 27 -1.51 29.67 10.11
C ARG A 27 -2.18 28.46 10.74
N GLU A 28 -3.45 28.21 10.44
CA GLU A 28 -4.19 27.04 10.91
C GLU A 28 -3.46 25.72 10.57
N ILE A 29 -2.91 25.63 9.35
CA ILE A 29 -2.14 24.45 8.92
C ILE A 29 -0.82 24.34 9.68
N LEU A 30 -0.10 25.44 9.90
CA LEU A 30 1.14 25.45 10.68
C LEU A 30 0.89 25.08 12.16
N ASP A 31 -0.18 25.60 12.74
CA ASP A 31 -0.59 25.33 14.11
C ASP A 31 -0.99 23.85 14.28
N ALA A 32 -1.70 23.27 13.30
CA ALA A 32 -2.05 21.85 13.30
C ALA A 32 -0.83 20.90 13.31
N HIS A 33 0.31 21.36 12.79
CA HIS A 33 1.59 20.63 12.81
C HIS A 33 2.51 21.07 13.94
N ASN A 34 2.03 21.89 14.88
CA ASN A 34 2.81 22.45 16.00
C ASN A 34 4.05 23.24 15.54
N ILE A 35 3.97 23.92 14.40
CA ILE A 35 5.07 24.72 13.85
C ILE A 35 4.99 26.15 14.36
N HIS A 36 5.97 26.53 15.19
CA HIS A 36 6.03 27.87 15.77
C HIS A 36 6.45 28.95 14.73
N TYR A 37 5.68 30.02 14.63
CA TYR A 37 5.99 31.22 13.85
C TYR A 37 5.83 32.49 14.71
N THR A 38 6.55 33.56 14.37
CA THR A 38 6.70 34.75 15.23
C THR A 38 5.51 35.73 15.18
N GLY A 39 4.37 35.34 14.61
CA GLY A 39 3.17 36.18 14.40
C GLY A 39 3.34 37.37 13.45
N ARG A 40 4.58 37.85 13.24
CA ARG A 40 4.97 39.01 12.43
C ARG A 40 5.38 38.67 11.00
N GLU A 41 5.44 37.37 10.67
CA GLU A 41 5.77 36.88 9.33
C GLU A 41 4.70 37.30 8.31
N LYS A 42 5.14 37.90 7.20
CA LYS A 42 4.29 38.18 6.03
C LYS A 42 3.88 36.86 5.35
N LYS A 43 2.88 36.91 4.45
CA LYS A 43 2.41 35.72 3.68
C LYS A 43 3.57 34.92 3.06
N ALA A 44 4.53 35.61 2.46
CA ALA A 44 5.72 34.97 1.87
C ALA A 44 6.57 34.19 2.91
N GLY A 45 6.70 34.71 4.13
CA GLY A 45 7.41 34.05 5.22
C GLY A 45 6.71 32.78 5.71
N LEU A 46 5.38 32.85 5.86
CA LEU A 46 4.57 31.68 6.22
C LEU A 46 4.60 30.60 5.12
N ILE A 47 4.60 31.00 3.83
CA ILE A 47 4.70 30.05 2.70
C ILE A 47 6.07 29.37 2.70
N ARG A 48 7.14 30.11 3.02
CA ARG A 48 8.48 29.54 3.17
C ARG A 48 8.49 28.48 4.28
N ILE A 49 7.94 28.78 5.45
CA ILE A 49 7.87 27.83 6.57
C ILE A 49 7.07 26.57 6.16
N PHE A 50 5.90 26.75 5.51
CA PHE A 50 5.10 25.65 4.99
C PHE A 50 5.88 24.77 3.99
N ASN A 51 6.57 25.37 3.03
CA ASN A 51 7.33 24.62 2.02
C ASN A 51 8.57 23.92 2.61
N THR A 52 9.18 24.49 3.67
CA THR A 52 10.35 23.90 4.31
C THR A 52 9.99 22.80 5.30
N GLN A 53 8.91 22.95 6.06
CA GLN A 53 8.62 22.08 7.20
C GLN A 53 7.42 21.15 6.97
N ILE A 54 6.40 21.58 6.21
CA ILE A 54 5.18 20.77 6.00
C ILE A 54 5.26 19.96 4.71
N ARG A 55 5.68 20.56 3.59
CA ARG A 55 5.82 19.82 2.32
C ARG A 55 6.59 18.49 2.41
N PRO A 56 7.75 18.40 3.11
CA PRO A 56 8.46 17.12 3.20
C PRO A 56 7.74 16.08 4.06
N LEU A 57 6.81 16.49 4.92
CA LEU A 57 5.99 15.58 5.73
C LEU A 57 4.79 15.01 4.97
N ILE A 58 4.44 15.59 3.81
CA ILE A 58 3.38 15.07 2.95
C ILE A 58 3.99 13.91 2.16
N PRO A 59 3.57 12.64 2.40
CA PRO A 59 4.06 11.52 1.62
C PRO A 59 3.65 11.74 0.17
N LEU A 60 4.63 12.05 -0.68
CA LEU A 60 4.43 12.17 -2.11
C LEU A 60 3.93 10.81 -2.60
N ARG A 61 2.66 10.74 -2.98
CA ARG A 61 2.18 9.66 -3.84
C ARG A 61 2.77 9.94 -5.20
N GLU A 62 3.97 9.42 -5.43
CA GLU A 62 4.71 9.56 -6.67
C GLU A 62 3.88 8.96 -7.80
N LYS A 63 3.14 9.82 -8.51
CA LYS A 63 2.83 9.56 -9.91
C LYS A 63 4.09 9.95 -10.65
N GLU A 64 4.80 8.95 -11.16
CA GLU A 64 5.91 9.13 -12.08
C GLU A 64 5.45 9.97 -13.28
N THR A 65 5.77 11.25 -13.25
CA THR A 65 5.94 12.06 -14.47
C THR A 65 7.32 12.68 -14.32
N GLY A 66 8.27 12.08 -15.02
CA GLY A 66 9.68 12.29 -14.80
C GLY A 66 10.13 13.73 -14.92
N LEU A 67 10.99 14.15 -14.00
CA LEU A 67 12.15 14.97 -14.30
C LEU A 67 13.15 14.94 -13.13
N THR A 68 14.30 14.31 -13.39
CA THR A 68 15.63 14.59 -12.81
C THR A 68 15.76 14.74 -11.30
N LEU A 69 16.20 13.65 -10.67
CA LEU A 69 16.89 13.65 -9.40
C LEU A 69 18.39 13.87 -9.67
N THR A 70 18.89 15.08 -9.43
CA THR A 70 20.28 15.24 -8.99
C THR A 70 20.26 16.08 -7.72
N SER A 71 20.44 15.37 -6.62
CA SER A 71 20.86 15.86 -5.32
C SER A 71 21.99 16.90 -5.42
N GLU A 72 21.83 18.06 -4.78
CA GLU A 72 22.98 18.86 -4.36
C GLU A 72 23.41 18.43 -2.95
N ILE A 73 24.49 17.66 -2.89
CA ILE A 73 25.42 17.67 -1.76
C ILE A 73 26.42 18.81 -2.03
N LYS A 74 26.66 19.66 -1.03
CA LYS A 74 27.55 20.84 -1.05
C LYS A 74 29.01 20.44 -1.40
N PRO A 75 29.78 21.31 -2.08
CA PRO A 75 30.84 20.88 -2.99
C PRO A 75 32.21 20.80 -2.31
N ASP A 76 32.88 19.67 -2.50
CA ASP A 76 34.33 19.65 -2.46
C ASP A 76 34.88 19.91 -3.87
N SER A 77 35.83 20.83 -3.92
CA SER A 77 36.44 21.40 -5.11
C SER A 77 37.12 20.35 -5.99
N TYR A 78 36.55 20.06 -7.16
CA TYR A 78 37.27 19.50 -8.30
C TYR A 78 36.82 20.18 -9.59
N SER A 79 37.72 20.96 -10.19
CA SER A 79 37.54 21.58 -11.49
C SER A 79 37.69 20.53 -12.59
N VAL A 80 36.57 20.02 -13.11
CA VAL A 80 36.60 19.19 -14.32
C VAL A 80 36.60 20.12 -15.54
N ARG A 81 37.80 20.34 -16.08
CA ARG A 81 37.99 20.88 -17.42
C ARG A 81 37.44 19.87 -18.43
N SER A 82 36.37 20.25 -19.11
CA SER A 82 35.82 19.50 -20.23
C SER A 82 36.80 19.50 -21.40
N SER A 83 37.31 18.31 -21.74
CA SER A 83 37.91 18.04 -23.06
C SER A 83 37.05 16.98 -23.75
N PRO A 84 36.53 17.21 -24.96
CA PRO A 84 35.86 16.15 -25.70
C PRO A 84 36.94 15.25 -26.29
N ARG A 85 37.29 14.16 -25.59
CA ARG A 85 38.07 13.09 -26.21
C ARG A 85 37.16 12.29 -27.11
N ARG A 86 37.21 12.66 -28.39
CA ARG A 86 36.63 11.98 -29.55
C ARG A 86 37.04 10.49 -29.52
N TRP A 87 36.19 9.63 -28.98
CA TRP A 87 36.37 8.18 -29.04
C TRP A 87 35.91 7.70 -30.42
N SER A 88 36.84 7.53 -31.35
CA SER A 88 36.58 6.82 -32.60
C SER A 88 36.66 5.31 -32.34
N ILE A 89 35.60 4.73 -31.80
CA ILE A 89 35.40 3.28 -31.90
C ILE A 89 35.07 3.01 -33.37
N THR A 90 35.96 2.33 -34.07
CA THR A 90 35.77 1.91 -35.46
C THR A 90 34.45 1.13 -35.59
N PHE A 91 33.51 1.74 -36.31
CA PHE A 91 32.10 1.39 -36.54
C PHE A 91 31.83 -0.03 -37.10
N ARG A 92 32.86 -0.83 -37.36
CA ARG A 92 32.77 -2.10 -38.10
C ARG A 92 32.32 -3.29 -37.25
N TYR A 93 32.60 -3.30 -35.95
CA TYR A 93 32.22 -4.41 -35.07
C TYR A 93 30.97 -4.13 -34.23
N GLY A 94 30.54 -2.87 -34.11
CA GLY A 94 29.37 -2.49 -33.33
C GLY A 94 28.06 -3.07 -33.87
N VAL A 95 27.86 -3.02 -35.19
CA VAL A 95 26.65 -3.56 -35.82
C VAL A 95 26.62 -5.08 -35.72
N VAL A 96 27.76 -5.75 -35.90
CA VAL A 96 27.86 -7.21 -35.76
C VAL A 96 27.62 -7.64 -34.32
N PHE A 97 28.18 -6.93 -33.33
CA PHE A 97 27.94 -7.24 -31.91
C PHE A 97 26.47 -7.05 -31.53
N VAL A 98 25.83 -5.97 -31.97
CA VAL A 98 24.39 -5.74 -31.74
C VAL A 98 23.56 -6.83 -32.40
N MET A 99 23.81 -7.16 -33.67
CA MET A 99 23.09 -8.24 -34.37
C MET A 99 23.33 -9.59 -33.69
N LEU A 100 24.54 -9.87 -33.20
CA LEU A 100 24.88 -11.13 -32.54
C LEU A 100 24.24 -11.22 -31.15
N THR A 101 24.10 -10.13 -30.40
CA THR A 101 23.33 -10.11 -29.13
C THR A 101 21.83 -10.30 -29.36
N ILE A 102 21.27 -9.72 -30.43
CA ILE A 102 19.86 -9.92 -30.81
C ILE A 102 19.66 -11.36 -31.28
N LEU A 103 20.58 -11.91 -32.09
CA LEU A 103 20.51 -13.29 -32.57
C LEU A 103 20.68 -14.28 -31.42
N ILE A 104 21.59 -14.04 -30.48
CA ILE A 104 21.73 -14.85 -29.27
C ILE A 104 20.46 -14.77 -28.42
N GLY A 105 19.86 -13.59 -28.24
CA GLY A 105 18.60 -13.45 -27.52
C GLY A 105 17.41 -14.13 -28.22
N PHE A 106 17.44 -14.23 -29.56
CA PHE A 106 16.40 -14.91 -30.34
C PHE A 106 16.60 -16.43 -30.39
N LEU A 107 17.85 -16.88 -30.53
CA LEU A 107 18.24 -18.29 -30.48
C LEU A 107 18.05 -18.86 -29.07
N MET A 108 18.31 -18.03 -28.07
CA MET A 108 18.00 -18.33 -26.70
C MET A 108 16.65 -17.71 -26.33
N ASN A 109 15.58 -18.21 -26.96
CA ASN A 109 14.23 -18.07 -26.42
C ASN A 109 14.17 -18.83 -25.08
N TYR A 110 14.74 -18.24 -24.05
CA TYR A 110 14.83 -18.78 -22.72
C TYR A 110 13.47 -18.62 -22.05
N ASP A 111 12.60 -19.60 -22.25
CA ASP A 111 11.55 -19.82 -21.27
C ASP A 111 12.22 -20.32 -19.98
N LEU A 112 12.57 -19.38 -19.10
CA LEU A 112 12.65 -19.66 -17.68
C LEU A 112 11.21 -19.81 -17.19
N GLY A 113 10.57 -20.90 -17.59
CA GLY A 113 9.30 -21.38 -17.06
C GLY A 113 9.54 -21.84 -15.63
N ALA A 114 9.64 -20.88 -14.71
CA ALA A 114 9.60 -21.17 -13.29
C ALA A 114 8.13 -21.48 -12.93
N SER A 115 7.79 -22.76 -12.88
CA SER A 115 6.48 -23.25 -12.45
C SER A 115 6.36 -23.21 -10.94
N PHE A 116 5.23 -22.69 -10.43
CA PHE A 116 4.88 -22.75 -9.01
C PHE A 116 4.29 -24.12 -8.65
N CYS A 117 4.60 -24.63 -7.47
CA CYS A 117 3.95 -25.84 -6.96
C CYS A 117 2.49 -25.52 -6.58
N ASP A 118 1.53 -26.33 -7.01
CA ASP A 118 0.15 -26.28 -6.50
C ASP A 118 0.09 -26.95 -5.12
N ASP A 119 -0.71 -26.39 -4.19
CA ASP A 119 -0.87 -26.87 -2.80
C ASP A 119 -1.32 -28.34 -2.69
N ALA A 120 -1.76 -28.95 -3.79
CA ALA A 120 -2.18 -30.35 -3.87
C ALA A 120 -1.05 -31.37 -4.13
N ASP A 121 0.19 -30.93 -4.39
CA ASP A 121 1.27 -31.82 -4.88
C ASP A 121 2.51 -31.92 -3.97
N PHE A 122 2.35 -31.78 -2.65
CA PHE A 122 3.44 -32.04 -1.69
C PHE A 122 3.86 -33.53 -1.58
N SER A 123 3.30 -34.41 -2.41
CA SER A 123 3.44 -35.87 -2.29
C SER A 123 4.76 -36.45 -2.83
N ASN A 124 5.58 -35.67 -3.53
CA ASN A 124 6.71 -36.18 -4.32
C ASN A 124 8.00 -35.36 -4.12
N VAL A 125 8.31 -35.00 -2.87
CA VAL A 125 9.68 -34.61 -2.49
C VAL A 125 10.54 -35.89 -2.43
N SER A 126 11.19 -36.23 -3.54
CA SER A 126 12.23 -37.26 -3.54
C SER A 126 13.53 -36.65 -2.99
N VAL A 127 13.94 -37.12 -1.81
CA VAL A 127 15.21 -36.71 -1.18
C VAL A 127 16.33 -37.54 -1.80
N ASN A 128 17.27 -36.92 -2.50
CA ASN A 128 18.50 -37.60 -2.92
C ASN A 128 19.57 -37.46 -1.82
N TYR A 129 20.42 -38.49 -1.68
CA TYR A 129 21.36 -38.73 -0.58
C TYR A 129 22.57 -37.76 -0.48
N ASP A 130 22.46 -36.57 -1.08
CA ASP A 130 23.43 -35.47 -0.97
C ASP A 130 22.90 -34.29 -0.12
N GLY A 131 21.75 -34.46 0.55
CA GLY A 131 21.20 -33.46 1.49
C GLY A 131 20.61 -32.20 0.83
N VAL A 132 20.47 -32.17 -0.50
CA VAL A 132 19.85 -31.06 -1.24
C VAL A 132 18.56 -31.53 -1.91
N PRO A 133 17.36 -31.10 -1.44
CA PRO A 133 16.11 -31.40 -2.12
C PRO A 133 16.05 -30.65 -3.45
N LYS A 134 16.02 -31.39 -4.56
CA LYS A 134 15.86 -30.82 -5.90
C LYS A 134 14.36 -30.73 -6.20
N ALA A 135 13.70 -29.68 -5.71
CA ALA A 135 12.32 -29.39 -6.08
C ALA A 135 12.29 -28.89 -7.54
N THR A 136 11.48 -29.51 -8.37
CA THR A 136 11.27 -29.12 -9.78
C THR A 136 10.43 -27.84 -9.91
N CYS A 137 9.83 -27.39 -8.80
CA CYS A 137 8.97 -26.22 -8.73
C CYS A 137 9.36 -25.31 -7.56
N ILE A 138 8.99 -24.04 -7.68
CA ILE A 138 9.18 -23.03 -6.62
C ILE A 138 7.96 -23.08 -5.69
N PRO A 139 8.13 -23.09 -4.36
CA PRO A 139 7.00 -23.05 -3.44
C PRO A 139 6.15 -21.79 -3.68
N CYS A 140 4.82 -21.91 -3.56
CA CYS A 140 3.93 -20.79 -3.75
C CYS A 140 4.24 -19.69 -2.70
N PRO A 141 4.42 -18.42 -3.10
CA PRO A 141 4.69 -17.33 -2.17
C PRO A 141 3.56 -17.11 -1.17
N SER A 142 3.88 -16.56 0.01
CA SER A 142 2.88 -16.22 1.04
C SER A 142 1.82 -15.25 0.50
N HIS A 143 0.55 -15.48 0.83
CA HIS A 143 -0.61 -14.68 0.45
C HIS A 143 -1.00 -14.71 -1.03
N VAL A 144 -0.59 -15.76 -1.74
CA VAL A 144 -0.86 -15.96 -3.16
C VAL A 144 -1.49 -17.33 -3.36
N HIS A 145 -2.54 -17.39 -4.15
CA HIS A 145 -3.11 -18.64 -4.65
C HIS A 145 -2.55 -18.93 -6.04
N CYS A 146 -1.74 -19.99 -6.11
CA CYS A 146 -1.17 -20.51 -7.34
C CYS A 146 -2.11 -21.54 -7.98
N SER A 147 -2.12 -21.61 -9.32
CA SER A 147 -2.69 -22.71 -10.08
C SER A 147 -1.81 -22.94 -11.30
N LYS A 148 -1.40 -24.20 -11.54
CA LYS A 148 -0.61 -24.67 -12.69
C LYS A 148 0.05 -23.56 -13.50
N ASP A 149 1.22 -23.16 -13.01
CA ASP A 149 2.17 -22.22 -13.62
C ASP A 149 1.90 -20.72 -13.43
N ASN A 150 0.79 -20.28 -12.80
CA ASN A 150 0.52 -18.86 -12.56
C ASN A 150 -0.11 -18.56 -11.19
N ALA A 151 0.21 -17.38 -10.66
CA ALA A 151 -0.51 -16.81 -9.52
C ALA A 151 -1.83 -16.19 -10.00
N ILE A 152 -2.95 -16.81 -9.62
CA ILE A 152 -4.31 -16.45 -10.08
C ILE A 152 -4.91 -15.34 -9.22
N SER A 153 -4.75 -15.46 -7.90
CA SER A 153 -5.39 -14.56 -6.94
C SER A 153 -4.55 -14.38 -5.68
N CYS A 154 -4.83 -13.32 -4.94
CA CYS A 154 -4.21 -13.07 -3.65
C CYS A 154 -5.19 -13.42 -2.53
N ASP A 155 -4.65 -13.65 -1.34
CA ASP A 155 -5.45 -13.73 -0.10
C ASP A 155 -6.30 -12.47 0.09
N LYS A 156 -7.37 -12.60 0.89
CA LYS A 156 -8.21 -11.46 1.29
C LYS A 156 -7.34 -10.33 1.85
N GLY A 157 -7.54 -9.10 1.37
CA GLY A 157 -6.75 -7.94 1.82
C GLY A 157 -5.61 -7.55 0.89
N PHE A 158 -5.29 -8.37 -0.12
CA PHE A 158 -4.20 -8.13 -1.06
C PHE A 158 -4.72 -7.97 -2.48
N ILE A 159 -4.03 -7.15 -3.26
CA ILE A 159 -4.33 -6.94 -4.67
C ILE A 159 -3.19 -7.46 -5.54
N LEU A 160 -3.56 -8.12 -6.63
CA LEU A 160 -2.61 -8.65 -7.60
C LEU A 160 -2.12 -7.50 -8.47
N VAL A 161 -0.82 -7.20 -8.38
CA VAL A 161 -0.18 -6.17 -9.22
C VAL A 161 0.79 -6.86 -10.18
N SER A 162 0.52 -6.73 -11.47
CA SER A 162 1.47 -7.05 -12.53
C SER A 162 2.24 -5.79 -12.91
N SER A 163 3.56 -5.90 -13.08
CA SER A 163 4.36 -4.77 -13.57
C SER A 163 4.15 -4.64 -15.09
N SER A 164 3.75 -3.46 -15.57
CA SER A 164 3.40 -3.22 -16.98
C SER A 164 4.57 -3.23 -17.98
N ILE A 165 5.79 -3.56 -17.56
CA ILE A 165 6.99 -3.44 -18.38
C ILE A 165 7.19 -4.74 -19.18
N GLN A 166 6.41 -4.98 -20.23
CA GLN A 166 6.37 -6.24 -21.01
C GLN A 166 7.74 -6.88 -21.43
N TRP A 167 8.84 -6.13 -21.45
CA TRP A 167 10.10 -6.54 -22.11
C TRP A 167 11.18 -7.17 -21.20
N LEU A 168 10.98 -7.26 -19.87
CA LEU A 168 12.00 -7.80 -18.96
C LEU A 168 11.46 -8.95 -18.07
N LYS A 169 11.29 -10.15 -18.63
CA LYS A 169 11.02 -11.36 -17.83
C LYS A 169 12.11 -11.60 -16.76
N PRO A 170 11.80 -12.20 -15.59
CA PRO A 170 10.52 -12.83 -15.27
C PRO A 170 9.64 -11.93 -14.38
N PHE A 171 8.44 -11.61 -14.88
CA PHE A 171 7.40 -10.94 -14.12
C PHE A 171 6.64 -11.96 -13.28
N THR A 172 6.95 -12.03 -11.99
CA THR A 172 6.03 -12.64 -11.04
C THR A 172 4.98 -11.59 -10.66
N SER A 173 3.69 -11.89 -10.82
CA SER A 173 2.65 -11.08 -10.19
C SER A 173 2.88 -11.05 -8.68
N ARG A 174 2.86 -9.86 -8.09
CA ARG A 174 3.07 -9.68 -6.65
C ARG A 174 1.75 -9.28 -6.00
N CYS A 175 1.44 -9.92 -4.88
CA CYS A 175 0.33 -9.53 -4.03
C CYS A 175 0.81 -8.46 -3.05
N ILE A 176 0.28 -7.25 -3.17
CA ILE A 176 0.57 -6.15 -2.26
C ILE A 176 -0.64 -5.91 -1.36
N LEU A 177 -0.39 -5.54 -0.11
CA LEU A 177 -1.44 -5.22 0.84
C LEU A 177 -2.23 -4.00 0.35
N ASP A 178 -3.56 -4.13 0.28
CA ASP A 178 -4.42 -3.00 -0.03
C ASP A 178 -4.57 -2.08 1.20
N LEU A 179 -3.73 -1.05 1.24
CA LEU A 179 -3.74 -0.06 2.32
C LEU A 179 -5.06 0.71 2.42
N SER A 180 -5.85 0.79 1.34
CA SER A 180 -7.16 1.44 1.36
C SER A 180 -8.20 0.57 2.05
N LEU A 181 -8.23 -0.72 1.73
CA LEU A 181 -9.06 -1.74 2.37
C LEU A 181 -8.66 -1.92 3.85
N ALA A 182 -7.38 -2.10 4.15
CA ALA A 182 -6.88 -2.32 5.51
C ALA A 182 -7.25 -1.16 6.45
N ARG A 183 -7.19 0.09 5.97
CA ARG A 183 -7.59 1.26 6.77
C ARG A 183 -9.08 1.26 7.09
N LYS A 184 -9.93 0.91 6.11
CA LYS A 184 -11.38 0.82 6.32
C LYS A 184 -11.71 -0.28 7.31
N VAL A 185 -11.19 -1.49 7.10
CA VAL A 185 -11.39 -2.62 8.01
C VAL A 185 -10.95 -2.27 9.44
N LYS A 186 -9.81 -1.59 9.61
CA LYS A 186 -9.38 -1.10 10.92
C LYS A 186 -10.39 -0.15 11.57
N MET A 187 -10.91 0.83 10.84
CA MET A 187 -11.93 1.76 11.37
C MET A 187 -13.23 1.04 11.77
N TYR A 188 -13.67 0.06 10.97
CA TYR A 188 -14.81 -0.78 11.30
C TYR A 188 -14.55 -1.65 12.54
N THR A 189 -13.32 -2.16 12.70
CA THR A 189 -12.92 -2.98 13.85
C THR A 189 -12.97 -2.16 15.13
N GLU A 190 -12.42 -0.93 15.14
CA GLU A 190 -12.48 -0.05 16.32
C GLU A 190 -13.92 0.33 16.68
N LEU A 191 -14.76 0.61 15.68
CA LEU A 191 -16.16 0.90 15.92
C LEU A 191 -16.88 -0.31 16.49
N LEU A 192 -16.64 -1.50 15.94
CA LEU A 192 -17.23 -2.75 16.42
C LEU A 192 -16.79 -3.04 17.87
N LYS A 193 -15.50 -2.88 18.20
CA LYS A 193 -15.00 -2.97 19.57
C LYS A 193 -15.77 -2.04 20.53
N SER A 194 -15.99 -0.79 20.13
CA SER A 194 -16.72 0.17 20.97
C SER A 194 -18.18 -0.23 21.20
N ILE A 195 -18.84 -0.84 20.20
CA ILE A 195 -20.22 -1.31 20.32
C ILE A 195 -20.29 -2.55 21.20
N VAL A 196 -19.37 -3.50 21.01
CA VAL A 196 -19.27 -4.70 21.85
C VAL A 196 -19.06 -4.30 23.30
N ALA A 197 -18.12 -3.38 23.58
CA ALA A 197 -17.88 -2.89 24.93
C ALA A 197 -19.12 -2.21 25.55
N GLU A 198 -19.85 -1.41 24.77
CA GLU A 198 -21.08 -0.75 25.21
C GLU A 198 -22.19 -1.76 25.56
N GLU A 199 -22.40 -2.77 24.72
CA GLU A 199 -23.43 -3.80 24.95
C GLU A 199 -23.04 -4.77 26.07
N THR A 200 -21.76 -5.12 26.20
CA THR A 200 -21.26 -5.90 27.35
C THR A 200 -21.47 -5.14 28.65
N GLY A 201 -21.20 -3.82 28.66
CA GLY A 201 -21.45 -2.97 29.82
C GLY A 201 -22.93 -2.95 30.25
N LYS A 202 -23.86 -2.89 29.28
CA LYS A 202 -25.31 -2.98 29.57
C LYS A 202 -25.70 -4.35 30.13
N PHE A 203 -25.11 -5.41 29.61
CA PHE A 203 -25.33 -6.77 30.10
C PHE A 203 -24.87 -6.94 31.55
N GLU A 204 -23.64 -6.52 31.86
CA GLU A 204 -23.05 -6.68 33.19
C GLU A 204 -23.65 -5.74 34.24
N CYS A 205 -23.94 -4.48 33.88
CA CYS A 205 -24.33 -3.45 34.84
C CYS A 205 -25.84 -3.22 34.98
N GLU A 206 -26.63 -3.45 33.93
CA GLU A 206 -28.01 -2.94 33.83
C GLU A 206 -29.05 -4.03 33.51
N ASN A 207 -28.73 -5.31 33.78
CA ASN A 207 -29.57 -6.46 33.44
C ASN A 207 -29.92 -6.53 31.94
N GLY A 208 -28.94 -6.24 31.07
CA GLY A 208 -29.10 -6.40 29.62
C GLY A 208 -29.38 -7.86 29.21
N LEU A 209 -29.89 -8.08 27.99
CA LEU A 209 -30.07 -9.41 27.43
C LEU A 209 -28.78 -9.90 26.73
N ARG A 210 -28.37 -11.15 26.99
CA ARG A 210 -27.26 -11.80 26.25
C ARG A 210 -27.50 -11.82 24.74
N GLU A 211 -28.76 -11.83 24.32
CA GLU A 211 -29.15 -11.80 22.91
C GLU A 211 -28.60 -10.58 22.16
N ASN A 212 -28.40 -9.44 22.84
CA ASN A 212 -27.84 -8.23 22.23
C ASN A 212 -26.36 -8.39 21.85
N LEU A 213 -25.65 -9.34 22.47
CA LEU A 213 -24.25 -9.67 22.17
C LEU A 213 -24.10 -10.59 20.96
N LEU A 214 -25.21 -11.11 20.40
CA LEU A 214 -25.14 -11.89 19.17
C LEU A 214 -24.67 -11.02 18.01
N PHE A 215 -23.77 -11.56 17.20
CA PHE A 215 -23.19 -10.85 16.07
C PHE A 215 -24.24 -10.20 15.16
N GLN A 216 -25.34 -10.91 14.88
CA GLN A 216 -26.43 -10.39 14.04
C GLN A 216 -27.09 -9.13 14.61
N ASN A 217 -27.21 -9.06 15.94
CA ASN A 217 -27.81 -7.92 16.64
C ASN A 217 -26.83 -6.75 16.76
N LEU A 218 -25.52 -7.03 16.85
CA LEU A 218 -24.46 -6.01 16.82
C LEU A 218 -24.34 -5.29 15.46
N LEU A 219 -24.79 -5.90 14.36
CA LEU A 219 -24.80 -5.27 13.04
C LEU A 219 -25.76 -4.08 12.94
N VAL A 220 -26.86 -4.10 13.71
CA VAL A 220 -27.87 -3.04 13.72
C VAL A 220 -27.29 -1.71 14.26
N PRO A 221 -26.71 -1.65 15.48
CA PRO A 221 -26.08 -0.43 15.98
C PRO A 221 -24.86 -0.03 15.15
N LEU A 222 -24.12 -0.98 14.57
CA LEU A 222 -22.98 -0.68 13.69
C LEU A 222 -23.43 0.06 12.42
N ARG A 223 -24.51 -0.40 11.78
CA ARG A 223 -25.11 0.26 10.62
C ARG A 223 -25.63 1.66 10.96
N ASN A 224 -26.24 1.80 12.13
CA ASN A 224 -26.85 3.06 12.58
C ASN A 224 -25.82 4.12 13.00
N LYS A 225 -24.69 3.73 13.60
CA LYS A 225 -23.59 4.68 13.94
C LYS A 225 -22.92 5.28 12.71
N LYS A 226 -23.27 4.82 11.49
CA LYS A 226 -22.97 5.39 10.17
C LYS A 226 -21.55 5.97 10.07
N LEU A 227 -20.58 5.15 9.68
CA LEU A 227 -19.28 5.66 9.26
C LEU A 227 -19.49 6.62 8.07
N VAL A 228 -18.92 7.82 8.17
CA VAL A 228 -19.03 8.89 7.15
C VAL A 228 -18.47 8.46 5.79
N ILE A 229 -17.70 7.36 5.77
CA ILE A 229 -17.21 6.68 4.60
C ILE A 229 -18.42 6.04 3.90
N MET A 230 -19.05 6.78 2.97
CA MET A 230 -20.15 6.25 2.16
C MET A 230 -19.63 5.13 1.27
N ASP A 231 -19.76 3.91 1.78
CA ASP A 231 -19.48 2.66 1.10
C ASP A 231 -20.84 2.03 0.73
N THR A 232 -20.90 1.29 -0.38
CA THR A 232 -22.16 0.64 -0.81
C THR A 232 -22.59 -0.43 0.20
N ASP A 233 -23.87 -0.87 0.17
CA ASP A 233 -24.35 -1.93 1.07
C ASP A 233 -23.50 -3.21 0.98
N GLN A 234 -22.95 -3.51 -0.20
CA GLN A 234 -22.03 -4.63 -0.43
C GLN A 234 -20.68 -4.45 0.27
N ASP A 235 -20.15 -3.23 0.25
CA ASP A 235 -18.89 -2.90 0.91
C ASP A 235 -19.03 -2.96 2.44
N PHE A 236 -20.18 -2.55 2.99
CA PHE A 236 -20.48 -2.66 4.42
C PHE A 236 -20.40 -4.12 4.90
N GLU A 237 -21.06 -5.04 4.17
CA GLU A 237 -21.04 -6.45 4.52
C GLU A 237 -19.63 -7.04 4.43
N MET A 238 -18.88 -6.70 3.37
CA MET A 238 -17.49 -7.11 3.19
C MET A 238 -16.60 -6.63 4.34
N PHE A 239 -16.61 -5.33 4.67
CA PHE A 239 -15.75 -4.78 5.72
C PHE A 239 -16.14 -5.28 7.09
N THR A 240 -17.43 -5.45 7.37
CA THR A 240 -17.88 -5.95 8.66
C THR A 240 -17.47 -7.40 8.88
N ARG A 241 -17.55 -8.24 7.84
CA ARG A 241 -17.08 -9.63 7.92
C ARG A 241 -15.57 -9.70 8.17
N LEU A 242 -14.79 -8.86 7.49
CA LEU A 242 -13.33 -8.79 7.68
C LEU A 242 -12.99 -8.25 9.08
N ALA A 243 -13.67 -7.19 9.54
CA ALA A 243 -13.47 -6.62 10.86
C ALA A 243 -13.78 -7.63 11.97
N LEU A 244 -14.81 -8.47 11.80
CA LEU A 244 -15.10 -9.56 12.73
C LEU A 244 -13.97 -10.59 12.76
N GLU A 245 -13.42 -10.96 11.60
CA GLU A 245 -12.30 -11.91 11.51
C GLU A 245 -11.07 -11.40 12.27
N TYR A 246 -10.78 -10.10 12.17
CA TYR A 246 -9.77 -9.43 12.99
C TYR A 246 -10.12 -9.40 14.48
N LEU A 247 -11.37 -9.08 14.84
CA LEU A 247 -11.84 -9.04 16.22
C LEU A 247 -11.72 -10.41 16.91
N LYS A 248 -11.98 -11.51 16.18
CA LYS A 248 -11.83 -12.89 16.69
C LYS A 248 -10.38 -13.27 16.98
N SER A 249 -9.44 -12.66 16.27
CA SER A 249 -7.99 -12.88 16.48
C SER A 249 -7.41 -11.97 17.56
N ASP A 250 -8.22 -11.07 18.13
CA ASP A 250 -7.81 -10.10 19.12
C ASP A 250 -7.90 -10.69 20.53
N ASP A 251 -6.84 -10.55 21.31
CA ASP A 251 -6.75 -11.13 22.65
C ASP A 251 -7.71 -10.47 23.65
N ASP A 252 -8.23 -9.26 23.34
CA ASP A 252 -9.12 -8.49 24.22
C ASP A 252 -10.59 -8.97 24.17
N VAL A 253 -10.96 -9.87 23.24
CA VAL A 253 -12.36 -10.29 23.03
C VAL A 253 -12.50 -11.80 23.09
N GLU A 254 -13.11 -12.29 24.18
CA GLU A 254 -13.40 -13.72 24.34
C GLU A 254 -14.65 -14.12 23.54
N VAL A 255 -14.46 -14.93 22.51
CA VAL A 255 -15.56 -15.41 21.66
C VAL A 255 -16.06 -16.76 22.17
N THR A 256 -17.16 -16.76 22.93
CA THR A 256 -17.85 -17.98 23.33
C THR A 256 -18.84 -18.42 22.27
N TYR A 257 -18.67 -19.62 21.74
CA TYR A 257 -19.69 -20.29 20.92
C TYR A 257 -20.74 -20.87 21.86
N GLU A 258 -22.01 -20.52 21.65
CA GLU A 258 -23.11 -21.18 22.34
C GLU A 258 -23.10 -22.65 21.88
N LYS A 259 -22.86 -23.57 22.83
CA LYS A 259 -23.02 -25.00 22.55
C LYS A 259 -24.52 -25.23 22.38
N GLU A 260 -24.91 -25.66 21.18
CA GLU A 260 -26.23 -26.27 20.92
C GLU A 260 -26.55 -27.36 21.96
#